data_AF-A0A3M1TCI4-F1
#
_entry.id   AF-A0A3M1TCI4-F1
#
_cell.length_a   1.000
_cell.length_b   1.000
_cell.length_c   1.000
_cell.angle_alpha   90.00
_cell.angle_beta   90.00
_cell.angle_gamma   90.00
#
_symmetry.space_group_name_H-M   'P 1'
#
loop_
_entity.id
_entity.type
_entity.pdbx_description
1 polymer ?
#
loop_
_entity_poly.entity_id
_entity_poly.type
_entity_poly.pdbx_seq_one_letter_code
_entity_poly.pdbx_strand_id
1 'polypeptide(L)'
;MQAVTHFACGAAIGAALLPPQPSERAPLARIGLAVGLAALGHALLDDLARATYHPPEPHWSDPFWLAFHLLLLPAALVVLWRFRRWWYVLAGSLVPDLDWVAGRALGLWDPGTLHALGRSVPGLAGISAWLRGVLPDLREVPAAALHEALLVGLLLACAFACERSRARVGAPGEDGAAATAEAGIDGAVGPAPR
;
A
#
# COMPACT_ATOMS: atom_id res chain seq x y z
N MET A 1 -14.12 1.58 -2.59
CA MET A 1 -13.33 0.31 -2.67
C MET A 1 -13.35 -0.38 -1.30
N GLN A 2 -12.82 -1.60 -1.16
CA GLN A 2 -12.82 -2.30 0.12
C GLN A 2 -11.56 -1.99 0.94
N ALA A 3 -11.66 -2.02 2.28
CA ALA A 3 -10.56 -1.66 3.19
C ALA A 3 -9.27 -2.44 2.94
N VAL A 4 -9.35 -3.72 2.54
CA VAL A 4 -8.17 -4.54 2.22
C VAL A 4 -7.35 -3.95 1.07
N THR A 5 -8.00 -3.35 0.08
CA THR A 5 -7.34 -2.74 -1.07
C THR A 5 -6.61 -1.46 -0.68
N HIS A 6 -7.24 -0.63 0.16
CA HIS A 6 -6.60 0.57 0.74
C HIS A 6 -5.39 0.20 1.61
N PHE A 7 -5.51 -0.83 2.46
CA PHE A 7 -4.38 -1.33 3.24
C PHE A 7 -3.27 -1.91 2.38
N ALA A 8 -3.57 -2.68 1.33
CA ALA A 8 -2.56 -3.20 0.42
C ALA A 8 -1.81 -2.06 -0.29
N CYS A 9 -2.50 -1.00 -0.68
CA CYS A 9 -1.90 0.20 -1.25
C CYS A 9 -1.01 0.93 -0.24
N GLY A 10 -1.50 1.15 0.98
CA GLY A 10 -0.72 1.73 2.07
C GLY A 10 0.52 0.90 2.40
N ALA A 11 0.41 -0.43 2.36
CA ALA A 11 1.54 -1.34 2.55
C ALA A 11 2.58 -1.23 1.42
N ALA A 12 2.15 -1.13 0.16
CA ALA A 12 3.04 -0.93 -0.98
C ALA A 12 3.80 0.40 -0.89
N ILE A 13 3.10 1.49 -0.55
CA ILE A 13 3.69 2.82 -0.34
C ILE A 13 4.66 2.79 0.86
N GLY A 14 4.26 2.18 1.97
CA GLY A 14 5.11 1.98 3.14
C GLY A 14 6.39 1.22 2.79
N ALA A 15 6.29 0.11 2.05
CA ALA A 15 7.45 -0.67 1.63
C ALA A 15 8.37 0.11 0.69
N ALA A 16 7.79 0.91 -0.21
CA ALA A 16 8.54 1.73 -1.15
C ALA A 16 9.21 2.95 -0.49
N LEU A 17 8.66 3.50 0.59
CA LEU A 17 9.13 4.75 1.17
C LEU A 17 9.68 4.65 2.58
N LEU A 18 9.47 3.57 3.33
CA LEU A 18 9.88 3.51 4.74
C LEU A 18 10.85 2.36 5.01
N PRO A 19 11.82 2.56 5.91
CA PRO A 19 12.81 1.55 6.21
C PRO A 19 12.13 0.25 6.68
N PRO A 20 12.72 -0.91 6.36
CA PRO A 20 12.18 -2.18 6.80
C PRO A 20 12.39 -2.37 8.32
N GLN A 21 13.48 -1.89 8.89
CA GLN A 21 13.77 -2.11 10.30
C GLN A 21 13.14 -1.02 11.19
N PRO A 22 12.42 -1.39 12.27
CA PRO A 22 11.85 -0.41 13.21
C PRO A 22 12.90 0.44 13.95
N SER A 23 14.14 -0.04 14.05
CA SER A 23 15.27 0.67 14.63
C SER A 23 15.71 1.87 13.79
N GLU A 24 15.48 1.82 12.48
CA GLU A 24 15.78 2.91 11.56
C GLU A 24 14.63 3.92 11.56
N ARG A 25 14.87 5.10 12.14
CA ARG A 25 13.89 6.18 12.10
C ARG A 25 13.87 6.82 10.72
N ALA A 26 12.76 6.72 10.02
CA ALA A 26 12.53 7.51 8.83
C ALA A 26 12.42 9.00 9.21
N PRO A 27 12.96 9.93 8.39
CA PRO A 27 12.70 11.35 8.56
C PRO A 27 11.19 11.64 8.55
N LEU A 28 10.72 12.56 9.41
CA LEU A 28 9.29 12.91 9.49
C LEU A 28 8.70 13.33 8.15
N ALA A 29 9.46 14.06 7.32
CA ALA A 29 9.05 14.43 5.97
C ALA A 29 8.72 13.21 5.09
N ARG A 30 9.48 12.12 5.23
CA ARG A 30 9.27 10.86 4.49
C ARG A 30 8.04 10.11 4.97
N ILE A 31 7.79 10.14 6.29
CA ILE A 31 6.55 9.61 6.89
C ILE A 31 5.34 10.40 6.39
N GLY A 32 5.41 11.73 6.45
CA GLY A 32 4.35 12.62 5.95
C GLY A 32 4.06 12.39 4.47
N LEU A 33 5.09 12.23 3.65
CA LEU A 33 4.95 11.86 2.24
C LEU A 33 4.24 10.51 2.07
N ALA A 34 4.64 9.47 2.81
CA ALA A 34 4.01 8.15 2.71
C ALA A 34 2.53 8.17 3.12
N VAL A 35 2.19 8.85 4.21
CA VAL A 35 0.80 9.02 4.67
C VAL A 35 -0.02 9.82 3.66
N GLY A 36 0.53 10.94 3.16
CA GLY A 36 -0.13 11.77 2.15
C GLY A 36 -0.39 10.99 0.86
N LEU A 37 0.58 10.24 0.36
CA LEU A 37 0.39 9.39 -0.82
C LEU A 37 -0.62 8.27 -0.59
N ALA A 38 -0.67 7.68 0.61
CA ALA A 38 -1.67 6.67 0.95
C ALA A 38 -3.10 7.26 0.96
N ALA A 39 -3.27 8.46 1.53
CA ALA A 39 -4.55 9.17 1.52
C ALA A 39 -4.96 9.59 0.10
N LEU A 40 -4.01 10.04 -0.74
CA LEU A 40 -4.30 10.40 -2.13
C LEU A 40 -4.58 9.18 -3.01
N GLY A 41 -3.88 8.07 -2.77
CA GLY A 41 -4.11 6.79 -3.45
C GLY A 41 -5.53 6.28 -3.25
N HIS A 42 -6.18 6.64 -2.14
CA HIS A 42 -7.58 6.32 -1.88
C HIS A 42 -8.51 6.79 -3.01
N ALA A 43 -8.39 8.05 -3.45
CA ALA A 43 -9.27 8.62 -4.47
C ALA A 43 -9.14 7.88 -5.82
N LEU A 44 -7.92 7.47 -6.18
CA LEU A 44 -7.66 6.70 -7.39
C LEU A 44 -8.23 5.27 -7.29
N LEU A 45 -8.06 4.63 -6.13
CA LEU A 45 -8.65 3.30 -5.90
C LEU A 45 -10.17 3.34 -5.99
N ASP A 46 -10.80 4.39 -5.45
CA ASP A 46 -12.24 4.58 -5.58
C ASP A 46 -12.71 4.71 -7.02
N ASP A 47 -11.94 5.38 -7.88
CA ASP A 47 -12.28 5.44 -9.30
C ASP A 47 -12.10 4.06 -9.97
N LEU A 48 -11.10 3.27 -9.54
CA LEU A 48 -10.95 1.88 -9.96
C LEU A 48 -12.09 0.97 -9.46
N ALA A 49 -12.78 1.34 -8.38
CA ALA A 49 -13.93 0.60 -7.85
C ALA A 49 -15.05 0.44 -8.89
N ARG A 50 -15.13 1.34 -9.88
CA ARG A 50 -16.05 1.20 -11.02
C ARG A 50 -15.84 -0.13 -11.74
N ALA A 51 -14.60 -0.59 -11.86
CA ALA A 51 -14.27 -1.84 -12.55
C ALA A 51 -14.22 -3.05 -11.61
N THR A 52 -14.60 -2.94 -10.33
CA THR A 52 -14.64 -4.04 -9.36
C THR A 52 -16.05 -4.27 -8.84
N TYR A 53 -16.30 -5.39 -8.15
CA TYR A 53 -17.58 -5.63 -7.49
C TYR A 53 -17.68 -4.79 -6.21
N HIS A 54 -18.44 -3.70 -6.29
CA HIS A 54 -18.61 -2.74 -5.21
C HIS A 54 -19.96 -2.03 -5.37
N PRO A 55 -21.07 -2.75 -5.12
CA PRO A 55 -22.41 -2.18 -5.28
C PRO A 55 -22.55 -0.94 -4.37
N PRO A 56 -23.26 0.10 -4.84
CA PRO A 56 -23.40 1.36 -4.12
C PRO A 56 -24.25 1.21 -2.85
N GLU A 57 -25.09 0.17 -2.80
CA GLU A 57 -25.92 -0.17 -1.65
C GLU A 57 -25.57 -1.58 -1.12
N PRO A 58 -25.62 -1.79 0.20
CA PRO A 58 -25.36 -3.11 0.77
C PRO A 58 -26.51 -4.07 0.46
N HIS A 59 -26.19 -5.24 -0.10
CA HIS A 59 -27.17 -6.28 -0.45
C HIS A 59 -27.20 -7.39 0.61
N TRP A 60 -27.84 -7.12 1.76
CA TRP A 60 -27.87 -8.04 2.90
C TRP A 60 -28.55 -9.39 2.62
N SER A 61 -29.38 -9.49 1.58
CA SER A 61 -30.04 -10.73 1.16
C SER A 61 -29.27 -11.49 0.08
N ASP A 62 -28.22 -10.92 -0.50
CA ASP A 62 -27.41 -11.57 -1.53
C ASP A 62 -26.31 -12.43 -0.86
N PRO A 63 -26.35 -13.77 -1.00
CA PRO A 63 -25.35 -14.65 -0.40
C PRO A 63 -23.94 -14.40 -0.95
N PHE A 64 -23.81 -13.96 -2.21
CA PHE A 64 -22.51 -13.63 -2.77
C PHE A 64 -21.93 -12.39 -2.09
N TRP A 65 -22.72 -11.32 -1.98
CA TRP A 65 -22.33 -10.09 -1.30
C TRP A 65 -21.85 -10.37 0.13
N LEU A 66 -22.63 -11.16 0.90
CA LEU A 66 -22.28 -11.52 2.27
C LEU A 66 -20.97 -12.33 2.34
N ALA A 67 -20.85 -13.39 1.53
CA ALA A 67 -19.66 -14.22 1.52
C ALA A 67 -18.41 -13.43 1.12
N PHE A 68 -18.53 -12.56 0.13
CA PHE A 68 -17.47 -11.68 -0.32
C PHE A 68 -16.99 -10.76 0.81
N HIS A 69 -17.87 -10.00 1.46
CA HIS A 69 -17.47 -9.10 2.55
C HIS A 69 -16.95 -9.85 3.78
N LEU A 70 -17.52 -11.02 4.09
CA LEU A 70 -17.06 -11.88 5.17
C LEU A 70 -15.62 -12.38 4.95
N LEU A 71 -15.20 -12.59 3.69
CA LEU A 71 -13.83 -12.96 3.34
C LEU A 71 -12.88 -11.76 3.33
N LEU A 72 -13.35 -10.58 2.94
CA LEU A 72 -12.51 -9.38 2.87
C LEU A 72 -12.10 -8.86 4.25
N LEU A 73 -12.97 -8.99 5.26
CA LEU A 73 -12.65 -8.57 6.63
C LEU A 73 -11.40 -9.26 7.20
N PRO A 74 -11.30 -10.60 7.26
CA PRO A 74 -10.08 -11.27 7.73
C PRO A 74 -8.89 -11.00 6.80
N ALA A 75 -9.09 -10.85 5.49
CA ALA A 75 -8.01 -10.47 4.58
C ALA A 75 -7.43 -9.09 4.93
N ALA A 76 -8.28 -8.10 5.20
CA ALA A 76 -7.86 -6.77 5.67
C ALA A 76 -7.08 -6.86 6.98
N LEU A 77 -7.54 -7.67 7.94
CA LEU A 77 -6.85 -7.89 9.21
C LEU A 77 -5.49 -8.56 9.03
N VAL A 78 -5.36 -9.51 8.10
CA VAL A 78 -4.09 -10.16 7.78
C VAL A 78 -3.09 -9.15 7.19
N VAL A 79 -3.53 -8.30 6.25
CA VAL A 79 -2.68 -7.23 5.69
C VAL A 79 -2.26 -6.26 6.79
N LEU A 80 -3.21 -5.79 7.61
CA LEU A 80 -2.94 -4.90 8.74
C LEU A 80 -1.90 -5.51 9.70
N TRP A 81 -2.06 -6.78 10.07
CA TRP A 81 -1.13 -7.49 10.94
C TRP A 81 0.26 -7.65 10.31
N ARG A 82 0.33 -8.10 9.04
CA ARG A 82 1.61 -8.34 8.34
C ARG A 82 2.42 -7.05 8.14
N PHE A 83 1.74 -5.93 7.96
CA PHE A 83 2.35 -4.62 7.72
C PHE A 83 2.18 -3.65 8.91
N ARG A 84 1.91 -4.16 10.13
CA ARG A 84 1.65 -3.36 11.34
C ARG A 84 2.75 -2.36 11.71
N ARG A 85 3.98 -2.58 11.25
CA ARG A 85 5.10 -1.64 11.45
C ARG A 85 4.86 -0.28 10.77
N TRP A 86 4.01 -0.24 9.74
CA TRP A 86 3.62 0.98 9.03
C TRP A 86 2.16 1.34 9.30
N TRP A 87 1.64 1.01 10.50
CA TRP A 87 0.22 1.22 10.85
C TRP A 87 -0.28 2.64 10.57
N TYR A 88 0.56 3.67 10.70
CA TYR A 88 0.19 5.06 10.41
C TYR A 88 -0.03 5.33 8.91
N VAL A 89 0.68 4.63 8.01
CA VAL A 89 0.43 4.69 6.56
C VAL A 89 -0.86 3.95 6.22
N LEU A 90 -1.09 2.80 6.87
CA LEU A 90 -2.32 2.03 6.71
C LEU A 90 -3.53 2.84 7.21
N ALA A 91 -3.42 3.49 8.38
CA ALA A 91 -4.43 4.41 8.88
C ALA A 91 -4.63 5.61 7.94
N GLY A 92 -3.54 6.16 7.39
CA GLY A 92 -3.55 7.19 6.36
C GLY A 92 -4.40 6.83 5.15
N SER A 93 -4.35 5.58 4.70
CA SER A 93 -5.15 5.09 3.56
C SER A 93 -6.67 5.07 3.80
N LEU A 94 -7.09 5.12 5.07
CA LEU A 94 -8.49 5.16 5.49
C LEU A 94 -8.94 6.57 5.92
N VAL A 95 -8.06 7.58 5.89
CA VAL A 95 -8.45 8.94 6.29
C VAL A 95 -9.66 9.44 5.52
N PRO A 96 -9.77 9.27 4.18
CA PRO A 96 -10.97 9.70 3.45
C PRO A 96 -12.26 9.01 3.93
N ASP A 97 -12.18 7.74 4.35
CA ASP A 97 -13.34 7.00 4.88
C ASP A 97 -13.89 7.58 6.19
N LEU A 98 -13.13 8.45 6.87
CA LEU A 98 -13.64 9.19 8.02
C LEU A 98 -14.82 10.10 7.66
N ASP A 99 -15.05 10.42 6.38
CA ASP A 99 -16.28 11.09 5.94
C ASP A 99 -17.54 10.31 6.38
N TRP A 100 -17.48 8.99 6.40
CA TRP A 100 -18.60 8.14 6.81
C TRP A 100 -18.81 8.11 8.33
N VAL A 101 -17.73 8.22 9.10
CA VAL A 101 -17.80 8.16 10.57
C VAL A 101 -17.94 9.56 11.16
N ALA A 102 -16.98 10.44 10.91
CA ALA A 102 -16.95 11.79 11.47
C ALA A 102 -17.90 12.75 10.76
N GLY A 103 -17.99 12.67 9.43
CA GLY A 103 -18.92 13.51 8.66
C GLY A 103 -20.38 13.11 8.92
N ARG A 104 -20.75 11.87 8.58
CA ARG A 104 -22.15 11.42 8.71
C ARG A 104 -22.59 11.14 10.14
N ALA A 105 -21.80 10.44 10.95
CA ALA A 105 -22.27 10.00 12.27
C ALA A 105 -22.09 11.08 13.36
N LEU A 106 -21.06 11.92 13.26
CA LEU A 106 -20.74 12.96 14.25
C LEU A 106 -21.08 14.39 13.79
N GLY A 107 -21.38 14.61 12.50
CA GLY A 107 -21.70 15.93 11.96
C GLY A 107 -20.55 16.93 12.01
N LEU A 108 -19.29 16.45 12.05
CA LEU A 108 -18.12 17.33 12.18
C LEU A 108 -17.82 18.11 10.89
N TRP A 109 -18.25 17.59 9.74
CA TRP A 109 -18.15 18.23 8.42
C TRP A 109 -19.11 17.56 7.42
N ASP A 110 -19.24 18.16 6.22
CA ASP A 110 -20.11 17.64 5.17
C ASP A 110 -19.61 16.28 4.64
N PRO A 111 -20.48 15.24 4.57
CA PRO A 111 -20.10 13.95 4.03
C PRO A 111 -19.49 14.04 2.62
N GLY A 112 -18.30 13.46 2.45
CA GLY A 112 -17.56 13.48 1.18
C GLY A 112 -16.53 14.61 1.07
N THR A 113 -16.38 15.45 2.09
CA THR A 113 -15.38 16.54 2.10
C THR A 113 -13.96 16.01 1.90
N LEU A 114 -13.56 14.96 2.61
CA LEU A 114 -12.20 14.41 2.49
C LEU A 114 -11.98 13.75 1.13
N HIS A 115 -12.98 13.05 0.61
CA HIS A 115 -12.93 12.49 -0.75
C HIS A 115 -12.84 13.59 -1.81
N ALA A 116 -13.57 14.69 -1.67
CA ALA A 116 -13.50 15.84 -2.57
C ALA A 116 -12.13 16.52 -2.51
N LEU A 117 -11.55 16.66 -1.31
CA LEU A 117 -10.21 17.20 -1.11
C LEU A 117 -9.14 16.34 -1.81
N GLY A 118 -9.22 15.01 -1.70
CA GLY A 118 -8.31 14.12 -2.41
C GLY A 118 -8.38 14.28 -3.93
N ARG A 119 -9.60 14.44 -4.47
CA ARG A 119 -9.84 14.61 -5.91
C ARG A 119 -9.53 16.02 -6.43
N SER A 120 -9.41 17.02 -5.57
CA SER A 120 -9.10 18.41 -5.96
C SER A 120 -7.61 18.65 -6.21
N VAL A 121 -6.74 17.71 -5.83
CA VAL A 121 -5.30 17.82 -6.07
C VAL A 121 -5.01 17.91 -7.58
N PRO A 122 -4.26 18.94 -8.03
CA PRO A 122 -3.89 19.08 -9.43
C PRO A 122 -3.21 17.82 -9.98
N GLY A 123 -3.59 17.42 -11.19
CA GLY A 123 -3.15 16.16 -11.81
C GLY A 123 -4.02 14.96 -11.44
N LEU A 124 -4.33 14.75 -10.15
CA LEU A 124 -5.24 13.67 -9.74
C LEU A 124 -6.65 13.85 -10.28
N ALA A 125 -7.17 15.09 -10.34
CA ALA A 125 -8.47 15.37 -10.94
C ALA A 125 -8.56 14.88 -12.40
N GLY A 126 -7.50 15.10 -13.19
CA GLY A 126 -7.43 14.67 -14.59
C GLY A 126 -7.35 13.14 -14.74
N ILE A 127 -6.50 12.50 -13.94
CA ILE A 127 -6.39 11.03 -13.90
C ILE A 127 -7.73 10.41 -13.49
N SER A 128 -8.36 10.96 -12.46
CA SER A 128 -9.66 10.53 -11.94
C SER A 128 -10.75 10.63 -13.02
N ALA A 129 -10.83 11.78 -13.71
CA ALA A 129 -11.79 11.97 -14.80
C ALA A 129 -11.53 11.00 -15.96
N TRP A 130 -10.26 10.81 -16.34
CA TRP A 130 -9.88 9.84 -17.36
C TRP A 130 -10.27 8.41 -16.98
N LEU A 131 -9.91 7.95 -15.77
CA LEU A 131 -10.27 6.62 -15.26
C LEU A 131 -11.78 6.40 -15.31
N ARG A 132 -12.59 7.35 -14.80
CA ARG A 132 -14.05 7.25 -14.82
C ARG A 132 -14.63 7.22 -16.24
N GLY A 133 -13.94 7.83 -17.21
CA GLY A 133 -14.34 7.84 -18.62
C GLY A 133 -13.98 6.55 -19.38
N VAL A 134 -12.91 5.84 -18.97
CA VAL A 134 -12.44 4.63 -19.67
C VAL A 134 -12.87 3.32 -19.00
N LEU A 135 -13.10 3.31 -17.68
CA LEU A 135 -13.46 2.10 -16.95
C LEU A 135 -14.95 1.78 -17.09
N PRO A 136 -15.30 0.53 -17.42
CA PRO A 136 -16.70 0.10 -17.38
C PRO A 136 -17.21 0.12 -15.94
N ASP A 137 -18.52 0.34 -15.79
CA ASP A 137 -19.19 0.22 -14.49
C ASP A 137 -19.63 -1.23 -14.27
N LEU A 138 -18.84 -1.96 -13.49
CA LEU A 138 -19.00 -3.37 -13.14
C LEU A 138 -19.35 -3.55 -11.66
N ARG A 139 -19.74 -2.49 -10.96
CA ARG A 139 -19.99 -2.49 -9.51
C ARG A 139 -21.01 -3.51 -9.05
N GLU A 140 -21.97 -3.83 -9.91
CA GLU A 140 -23.03 -4.81 -9.66
C GLU A 140 -22.72 -6.21 -10.18
N VAL A 141 -21.56 -6.43 -10.80
CA VAL A 141 -21.22 -7.69 -11.46
C VAL A 141 -20.35 -8.55 -10.53
N PRO A 142 -20.85 -9.68 -9.97
CA PRO A 142 -20.09 -10.51 -9.03
C PRO A 142 -18.70 -10.94 -9.52
N ALA A 143 -18.58 -11.27 -10.81
CA ALA A 143 -17.31 -11.65 -11.42
C ALA A 143 -16.24 -10.55 -11.34
N ALA A 144 -16.62 -9.28 -11.20
CA ALA A 144 -15.70 -8.16 -11.04
C ALA A 144 -15.00 -8.15 -9.67
N ALA A 145 -15.40 -9.00 -8.72
CA ALA A 145 -14.64 -9.26 -7.49
C ALA A 145 -13.23 -9.81 -7.80
N LEU A 146 -13.06 -10.50 -8.94
CA LEU A 146 -11.75 -10.98 -9.39
C LEU A 146 -10.79 -9.81 -9.69
N HIS A 147 -11.29 -8.70 -10.23
CA HIS A 147 -10.46 -7.53 -10.50
C HIS A 147 -9.92 -6.91 -9.20
N GLU A 148 -10.73 -6.87 -8.14
CA GLU A 148 -10.26 -6.42 -6.83
C GLU A 148 -9.23 -7.39 -6.23
N ALA A 149 -9.48 -8.70 -6.31
CA ALA A 149 -8.52 -9.70 -5.86
C ALA A 149 -7.17 -9.60 -6.60
N LEU A 150 -7.20 -9.38 -7.92
CA LEU A 150 -6.00 -9.15 -8.73
C LEU A 150 -5.28 -7.87 -8.32
N LEU A 151 -6.00 -6.77 -8.12
CA LEU A 151 -5.44 -5.50 -7.68
C LEU A 151 -4.77 -5.62 -6.30
N VAL A 152 -5.44 -6.24 -5.33
CA VAL A 152 -4.88 -6.54 -4.01
C VAL A 152 -3.61 -7.40 -4.15
N GLY A 153 -3.66 -8.46 -4.96
CA GLY A 153 -2.52 -9.33 -5.24
C GLY A 153 -1.32 -8.56 -5.81
N LEU A 154 -1.55 -7.68 -6.78
CA LEU A 154 -0.52 -6.83 -7.39
C LEU A 154 0.09 -5.85 -6.38
N LEU A 155 -0.74 -5.17 -5.58
CA LEU A 155 -0.28 -4.23 -4.55
C LEU A 155 0.57 -4.93 -3.48
N LEU A 156 0.13 -6.12 -3.02
CA LEU A 156 0.89 -6.93 -2.07
C LEU A 156 2.20 -7.43 -2.70
N ALA A 157 2.18 -7.89 -3.96
CA ALA A 157 3.39 -8.31 -4.66
C ALA A 157 4.41 -7.17 -4.75
N CYS A 158 3.96 -5.95 -5.05
CA CYS A 158 4.77 -4.73 -5.01
C CYS A 158 5.36 -4.49 -3.61
N ALA A 159 4.54 -4.56 -2.56
CA ALA A 159 5.00 -4.40 -1.19
C ALA A 159 6.12 -5.40 -0.83
N PHE A 160 5.92 -6.70 -1.13
CA PHE A 160 6.93 -7.73 -0.90
C PHE A 160 8.18 -7.59 -1.78
N ALA A 161 8.04 -7.14 -3.02
CA ALA A 161 9.18 -6.87 -3.89
C ALA A 161 10.03 -5.72 -3.33
N CYS A 162 9.42 -4.63 -2.90
CA CYS A 162 10.11 -3.51 -2.27
C CYS A 162 10.83 -3.92 -0.97
N GLU A 163 10.19 -4.72 -0.11
CA GLU A 163 10.83 -5.24 1.10
C GLU A 163 12.08 -6.07 0.77
N ARG A 164 11.97 -6.98 -0.21
CA ARG A 164 13.08 -7.86 -0.64
C ARG A 164 14.24 -7.07 -1.24
N SER A 165 13.97 -6.11 -2.11
CA SER A 165 15.01 -5.28 -2.72
C SER A 165 15.78 -4.48 -1.68
N ARG A 166 15.12 -3.99 -0.64
CA ARG A 166 15.75 -3.24 0.45
C ARG A 166 16.58 -4.11 1.39
N ALA A 167 16.09 -5.30 1.70
CA ALA A 167 16.85 -6.26 2.50
C ALA A 167 18.18 -6.64 1.83
N ARG A 168 18.21 -6.72 0.49
CA ARG A 168 19.44 -6.99 -0.28
C ARG A 168 20.45 -5.84 -0.21
N VAL A 169 19.98 -4.59 -0.28
CA VAL A 169 20.86 -3.41 -0.22
C VAL A 169 21.42 -3.17 1.18
N GLY A 170 20.67 -3.52 2.22
CA GLY A 170 21.09 -3.35 3.62
C GLY A 170 21.91 -4.52 4.19
N ALA A 171 22.08 -5.62 3.46
CA ALA A 171 22.94 -6.71 3.91
C ALA A 171 24.41 -6.25 3.84
N PRO A 172 25.18 -6.33 4.94
CA PRO A 172 26.60 -6.03 4.89
C PRO A 172 27.25 -6.93 3.84
N GLY A 173 27.81 -6.32 2.79
CA GLY A 173 28.22 -7.04 1.60
C GLY A 173 29.19 -8.17 1.92
N GLU A 174 28.81 -9.40 1.57
CA GLU A 174 29.74 -10.52 1.40
C GLU A 174 30.83 -10.18 0.35
N ASP A 175 30.58 -9.18 -0.50
CA ASP A 175 31.54 -8.64 -1.48
C ASP A 175 32.79 -8.00 -0.83
N GLY A 176 32.71 -7.57 0.44
CA GLY A 176 33.88 -7.05 1.18
C GLY A 176 34.78 -8.14 1.78
N ALA A 177 34.25 -9.35 1.99
CA ALA A 177 34.99 -10.47 2.55
C ALA A 177 35.83 -11.20 1.49
N ALA A 178 35.36 -11.25 0.24
CA ALA A 178 36.13 -11.85 -0.85
C ALA A 178 37.35 -11.01 -1.27
N ALA A 179 37.22 -9.67 -1.27
CA ALA A 179 38.30 -8.76 -1.67
C ALA A 179 39.45 -8.66 -0.63
N THR A 180 39.21 -9.03 0.62
CA THR A 180 40.26 -9.03 1.67
C THR A 180 41.01 -10.35 1.79
N ALA A 181 40.48 -11.45 1.23
CA ALA A 181 41.17 -12.75 1.23
C ALA A 181 42.29 -12.83 0.17
N GLU A 182 42.18 -12.12 -0.96
CA GLU A 182 43.22 -12.13 -2.02
C GLU A 182 44.40 -11.18 -1.75
N ALA A 183 44.26 -10.19 -0.86
CA ALA A 183 45.35 -9.25 -0.54
C ALA A 183 46.35 -9.80 0.50
N GLY A 184 46.14 -11.01 1.04
CA GLY A 184 46.90 -11.55 2.18
C GLY A 184 48.01 -12.57 1.86
N ILE A 185 48.22 -12.96 0.59
CA ILE A 185 49.06 -14.13 0.28
C ILE A 185 50.46 -13.78 -0.27
N ASP A 186 50.74 -12.54 -0.68
CA ASP A 186 51.96 -12.24 -1.47
C ASP A 186 53.16 -11.61 -0.71
N GLY A 187 53.19 -11.56 0.62
CA GLY A 187 54.07 -10.60 1.32
C GLY A 187 55.28 -11.07 2.15
N ALA A 188 55.51 -12.37 2.42
CA ALA A 188 56.48 -12.77 3.46
C ALA A 188 57.40 -13.94 3.09
N VAL A 189 58.34 -13.72 2.16
CA VAL A 189 59.58 -14.52 2.08
C VAL A 189 60.77 -13.56 2.05
N GLY A 190 61.24 -13.16 3.22
CA GLY A 190 62.54 -12.50 3.38
C GLY A 190 63.66 -13.55 3.45
N PRO A 191 64.80 -13.37 2.77
CA PRO A 191 65.90 -14.33 2.80
C PRO A 191 66.60 -14.30 4.17
N ALA A 192 66.92 -15.50 4.69
CA ALA A 192 67.62 -15.69 5.95
C ALA A 192 69.06 -15.11 5.92
N PRO A 193 69.51 -14.45 7.00
CA PRO A 193 70.88 -13.95 7.10
C PRO A 193 71.88 -15.11 7.27
N ARG A 194 73.05 -14.96 6.63
CA ARG A 194 74.20 -15.86 6.75
C ARG A 194 75.14 -15.40 7.86
#